data_AF-A0A2V7PBG5-F1
#
_entry.id   AF-A0A2V7PBG5-F1
#
_cell.length_a   1.000
_cell.length_b   1.000
_cell.length_c   1.000
_cell.angle_alpha   90.00
_cell.angle_beta   90.00
_cell.angle_gamma   90.00
#
_symmetry.space_group_name_H-M   'P 1'
#
loop_
_entity.id
_entity.type
_entity.pdbx_description
1 polymer ?
#
loop_
_entity_poly.entity_id
_entity_poly.type
_entity_poly.pdbx_seq_one_letter_code
_entity_poly.pdbx_strand_id
1 'polypeptide(L)'
;MVQLSRLGSRLALVAAAALLLGAGTVRVPPAPASAGVAGTTTGVEIVGGPRTGGIERVVEVLTRDVGLSLPPGTRVHVYATREGFRRGLVKDAAMAENGADELAAFAIGIARPGRVLLNGRLAGGGREWLRLIAHELAHVAQFELAGGEGRAEQWLAEGMAEHVAFQVLERLSVRARSRRTT
;
A
#
# COMPACT_ATOMS: atom_id res chain seq x y z
N MET A 1 30.09 -17.56 35.53
CA MET A 1 29.09 -16.66 36.14
C MET A 1 29.51 -15.21 35.94
N VAL A 2 28.93 -14.51 34.97
CA VAL A 2 28.73 -13.06 35.04
C VAL A 2 27.42 -12.78 34.33
N GLN A 3 26.44 -12.35 35.11
CA GLN A 3 25.17 -11.82 34.67
C GLN A 3 25.37 -10.31 34.54
N LEU A 4 25.07 -9.73 33.36
CA LEU A 4 24.95 -8.28 33.20
C LEU A 4 23.65 -7.95 32.47
N SER A 5 22.96 -7.02 33.09
CA SER A 5 21.55 -6.70 32.96
C SER A 5 21.25 -5.75 31.80
N ARG A 6 20.08 -5.97 31.19
CA ARG A 6 19.16 -5.01 30.55
C ARG A 6 19.71 -3.62 30.18
N LEU A 7 19.67 -3.28 28.88
CA LEU A 7 19.31 -1.92 28.44
C LEU A 7 18.70 -1.91 27.02
N GLY A 8 17.46 -1.41 26.96
CA GLY A 8 16.66 -0.91 25.84
C GLY A 8 17.06 -1.24 24.40
N SER A 9 16.38 -2.22 23.79
CA SER A 9 16.28 -2.29 22.33
C SER A 9 15.06 -1.51 21.87
N ARG A 10 15.33 -0.35 21.28
CA ARG A 10 14.39 0.45 20.50
C ARG A 10 13.70 -0.46 19.49
N LEU A 11 12.36 -0.52 19.53
CA LEU A 11 11.54 -1.21 18.54
C LEU A 11 11.87 -0.65 17.14
N ALA A 12 12.66 -1.39 16.37
CA ALA A 12 12.67 -1.26 14.94
C ALA A 12 11.32 -1.79 14.44
N LEU A 13 10.40 -0.90 14.08
CA LEU A 13 9.19 -1.27 13.35
C LEU A 13 9.64 -1.76 11.97
N VAL A 14 9.74 -3.07 11.80
CA VAL A 14 9.78 -3.69 10.48
C VAL A 14 8.32 -3.75 10.01
N ALA A 15 7.94 -2.91 9.04
CA ALA A 15 6.68 -3.08 8.33
C ALA A 15 6.84 -4.33 7.46
N ALA A 16 6.33 -5.47 7.93
CA ALA A 16 6.28 -6.68 7.13
C ALA A 16 5.15 -6.53 6.10
N ALA A 17 5.49 -6.10 4.89
CA ALA A 17 4.67 -6.33 3.70
C ALA A 17 4.90 -7.80 3.30
N ALA A 18 3.87 -8.64 3.40
CA ALA A 18 3.94 -10.02 2.97
C ALA A 18 3.25 -10.16 1.61
N LEU A 19 4.08 -10.26 0.58
CA LEU A 19 3.69 -10.68 -0.75
C LEU A 19 3.61 -12.22 -0.79
N LEU A 20 2.41 -12.75 -0.52
CA LEU A 20 2.13 -14.17 -0.72
C LEU A 20 2.00 -14.45 -2.23
N LEU A 21 3.05 -15.06 -2.79
CA LEU A 21 3.11 -15.54 -4.17
C LEU A 21 2.18 -16.75 -4.36
N GLY A 22 0.91 -16.49 -4.67
CA GLY A 22 -0.01 -17.51 -5.16
C GLY A 22 0.15 -17.72 -6.66
N ALA A 23 0.80 -18.81 -7.07
CA ALA A 23 0.82 -19.24 -8.46
C ALA A 23 -0.58 -19.74 -8.87
N GLY A 24 -1.43 -18.84 -9.34
CA GLY A 24 -2.76 -19.17 -9.85
C GLY A 24 -3.23 -18.10 -10.81
N THR A 25 -3.27 -18.41 -12.11
CA THR A 25 -3.86 -17.53 -13.13
C THR A 25 -5.39 -17.56 -12.99
N VAL A 26 -5.95 -16.69 -12.15
CA VAL A 26 -7.41 -16.48 -12.08
C VAL A 26 -7.76 -15.24 -12.89
N ARG A 27 -8.54 -15.44 -13.97
CA ARG A 27 -9.12 -14.36 -14.75
C ARG A 27 -10.33 -13.80 -13.98
N VAL A 28 -10.18 -12.60 -13.42
CA VAL A 28 -11.24 -11.94 -12.64
C VAL A 28 -12.23 -11.25 -13.60
N PRO A 29 -13.54 -11.57 -13.58
CA PRO A 29 -14.54 -10.79 -14.30
C PRO A 29 -14.83 -9.47 -13.56
N PRO A 30 -15.24 -8.40 -14.28
CA PRO A 30 -15.61 -7.14 -13.64
C PRO A 30 -16.85 -7.31 -12.75
N ALA A 31 -16.73 -6.95 -11.46
CA ALA A 31 -17.84 -6.93 -10.51
C ALA A 31 -18.57 -5.57 -10.56
N PRO A 32 -19.90 -5.53 -10.38
CA PRO A 32 -20.66 -4.28 -10.36
C PRO A 32 -20.43 -3.50 -9.05
N ALA A 33 -20.33 -2.19 -9.19
CA ALA A 33 -20.01 -1.24 -8.12
C ALA A 33 -21.11 -1.10 -7.04
N SER A 34 -20.70 -0.95 -5.78
CA SER A 34 -21.46 -0.24 -4.73
C SER A 34 -20.64 -0.10 -3.43
N ALA A 35 -19.98 1.06 -3.29
CA ALA A 35 -19.67 1.74 -2.02
C ALA A 35 -19.22 3.17 -2.40
N GLY A 36 -19.67 4.18 -1.67
CA GLY A 36 -19.57 5.60 -2.06
C GLY A 36 -18.18 6.05 -2.50
N VAL A 37 -18.13 6.69 -3.68
CA VAL A 37 -16.91 7.21 -4.31
C VAL A 37 -16.43 8.43 -3.54
N ALA A 38 -15.34 8.30 -2.80
CA ALA A 38 -14.63 9.43 -2.23
C ALA A 38 -13.53 9.88 -3.21
N GLY A 39 -13.91 10.70 -4.19
CA GLY A 39 -12.99 11.41 -5.08
C GLY A 39 -12.39 10.58 -6.24
N THR A 40 -12.26 11.22 -7.40
CA THR A 40 -11.49 10.71 -8.55
C THR A 40 -10.33 11.66 -8.78
N THR A 41 -9.14 11.29 -8.32
CA THR A 41 -7.91 11.96 -8.74
C THR A 41 -7.13 10.98 -9.62
N THR A 42 -6.75 11.44 -10.82
CA THR A 42 -5.85 10.73 -11.76
C THR A 42 -6.17 9.23 -11.96
N GLY A 43 -7.44 8.89 -12.17
CA GLY A 43 -7.84 7.51 -12.49
C GLY A 43 -7.68 6.49 -11.35
N VAL A 44 -7.44 6.94 -10.12
CA VAL A 44 -7.46 6.11 -8.90
C VAL A 44 -8.77 6.32 -8.16
N GLU A 45 -9.42 5.24 -7.76
CA GLU A 45 -10.63 5.25 -6.93
C GLU A 45 -10.27 4.92 -5.48
N ILE A 46 -10.64 5.79 -4.56
CA ILE A 46 -10.43 5.57 -3.12
C ILE A 46 -11.72 5.00 -2.53
N VAL A 47 -11.63 3.80 -1.95
CA VAL A 47 -12.76 3.05 -1.42
C VAL A 47 -12.60 2.84 0.09
N GLY A 48 -13.46 3.44 0.91
CA GLY A 48 -13.53 3.14 2.35
C GLY A 48 -13.25 4.29 3.33
N GLY A 49 -12.73 3.93 4.53
CA GLY A 49 -12.88 4.60 5.84
C GLY A 49 -12.13 5.93 6.09
N PRO A 50 -12.02 6.38 7.36
CA PRO A 50 -11.74 7.79 7.71
C PRO A 50 -10.29 8.29 7.45
N ARG A 51 -9.39 7.44 6.94
CA ARG A 51 -7.95 7.75 6.78
C ARG A 51 -7.50 7.85 5.32
N THR A 52 -8.29 8.47 4.47
CA THR A 52 -7.94 8.70 3.05
C THR A 52 -6.95 9.86 2.84
N GLY A 53 -6.66 10.62 3.90
CA GLY A 53 -5.80 11.80 3.85
C GLY A 53 -4.42 11.49 3.27
N GLY A 54 -4.06 12.22 2.20
CA GLY A 54 -2.73 12.17 1.58
C GLY A 54 -2.58 11.17 0.43
N ILE A 55 -3.54 10.26 0.21
CA ILE A 55 -3.52 9.31 -0.91
C ILE A 55 -3.43 10.05 -2.24
N GLU A 56 -4.31 11.03 -2.46
CA GLU A 56 -4.35 11.81 -3.71
C GLU A 56 -3.03 12.56 -3.97
N ARG A 57 -2.40 13.10 -2.92
CA ARG A 57 -1.10 13.78 -3.04
C ARG A 57 0.01 12.80 -3.39
N VAL A 58 -0.02 11.60 -2.80
CA VAL A 58 0.92 10.53 -3.14
C VAL A 58 0.74 10.11 -4.60
N VAL A 59 -0.50 9.85 -5.03
CA VAL A 59 -0.83 9.49 -6.42
C VAL A 59 -0.34 10.58 -7.38
N GLU A 60 -0.58 11.85 -7.06
CA GLU A 60 -0.13 12.96 -7.90
C GLU A 60 1.40 13.00 -8.04
N VAL A 61 2.13 12.93 -6.93
CA VAL A 61 3.61 12.95 -6.95
C VAL A 61 4.16 11.70 -7.65
N LEU A 62 3.61 10.52 -7.37
CA LEU A 62 4.02 9.26 -7.98
C LEU A 62 3.90 9.32 -9.51
N THR A 63 2.75 9.78 -10.00
CA THR A 63 2.45 9.80 -11.44
C THR A 63 3.12 10.97 -12.18
N ARG A 64 3.17 12.16 -11.58
CA ARG A 64 3.67 13.38 -12.25
C ARG A 64 5.14 13.68 -12.00
N ASP A 65 5.61 13.48 -10.77
CA ASP A 65 6.97 13.90 -10.38
C ASP A 65 7.96 12.74 -10.43
N VAL A 66 7.53 11.53 -10.05
CA VAL A 66 8.32 10.29 -10.14
C VAL A 66 8.17 9.63 -11.52
N GLY A 67 7.03 9.85 -12.19
CA GLY A 67 6.77 9.32 -13.53
C GLY A 67 6.30 7.86 -13.55
N LEU A 68 5.91 7.31 -12.41
CA LEU A 68 5.40 5.94 -12.32
C LEU A 68 3.89 5.93 -12.55
N SER A 69 3.48 5.46 -13.72
CA SER A 69 2.07 5.37 -14.09
C SER A 69 1.37 4.21 -13.36
N LEU A 70 0.12 4.45 -12.99
CA LEU A 70 -0.76 3.44 -12.42
C LEU A 70 -1.77 2.95 -13.47
N PRO A 71 -2.18 1.68 -13.44
CA PRO A 71 -3.26 1.19 -14.28
C PRO A 71 -4.54 2.02 -14.13
N PRO A 72 -5.27 2.31 -15.22
CA PRO A 72 -6.58 2.95 -15.13
C PRO A 72 -7.53 2.17 -14.24
N GLY A 73 -8.25 2.86 -13.35
CA GLY A 73 -9.17 2.23 -12.41
C GLY A 73 -8.48 1.53 -11.24
N THR A 74 -7.23 1.89 -10.93
CA THR A 74 -6.55 1.42 -9.72
C THR A 74 -7.38 1.78 -8.49
N ARG A 75 -7.62 0.81 -7.60
CA ARG A 75 -8.43 1.01 -6.38
C ARG A 75 -7.58 1.02 -5.12
N VAL A 76 -7.77 2.01 -4.25
CA VAL A 76 -7.13 2.04 -2.93
C VAL A 76 -8.20 1.84 -1.87
N HIS A 77 -8.25 0.64 -1.31
CA HIS A 77 -9.18 0.27 -0.26
C HIS A 77 -8.60 0.62 1.11
N VAL A 78 -9.33 1.41 1.92
CA VAL A 78 -8.92 1.77 3.28
C VAL A 78 -9.92 1.21 4.29
N TYR A 79 -9.50 0.21 5.07
CA TYR A 79 -10.35 -0.44 6.05
C TYR A 79 -10.12 0.15 7.44
N ALA A 80 -11.21 0.49 8.14
CA ALA A 80 -11.15 1.09 9.47
C ALA A 80 -10.76 0.08 10.57
N THR A 81 -10.98 -1.22 10.33
CA THR A 81 -10.74 -2.27 11.31
C THR A 81 -9.96 -3.42 10.68
N ARG A 82 -9.23 -4.16 11.51
CA ARG A 82 -8.54 -5.39 11.11
C ARG A 82 -9.52 -6.40 10.49
N GLU A 83 -10.70 -6.55 11.07
CA GLU A 83 -11.72 -7.49 10.60
C GLU A 83 -12.30 -7.04 9.24
N GLY A 84 -12.46 -5.74 9.02
CA GLY A 84 -12.75 -5.19 7.70
C GLY A 84 -11.65 -5.48 6.68
N PHE A 85 -10.39 -5.28 7.09
CA PHE A 85 -9.22 -5.56 6.25
C PHE A 85 -9.14 -7.05 5.88
N ARG A 86 -9.31 -7.96 6.85
CA ARG A 86 -9.37 -9.42 6.64
C ARG A 86 -10.44 -9.80 5.61
N ARG A 87 -11.67 -9.30 5.76
CA ARG A 87 -12.72 -9.53 4.74
C ARG A 87 -12.35 -8.95 3.38
N GLY A 88 -11.66 -7.81 3.36
CA GLY A 88 -11.09 -7.23 2.14
C GLY A 88 -10.05 -8.14 1.49
N LEU A 89 -9.17 -8.78 2.26
CA LEU A 89 -8.19 -9.74 1.75
C LEU A 89 -8.90 -10.90 1.01
N VAL A 90 -9.99 -11.43 1.59
CA VAL A 90 -10.78 -12.49 0.94
C VAL A 90 -11.50 -11.96 -0.29
N LYS A 91 -12.29 -10.89 -0.14
CA LYS A 91 -13.20 -10.41 -1.19
C LYS A 91 -12.49 -9.66 -2.32
N ASP A 92 -11.63 -8.72 -1.95
CA ASP A 92 -11.06 -7.73 -2.87
C ASP A 92 -9.68 -8.15 -3.39
N ALA A 93 -8.93 -8.97 -2.61
CA ALA A 93 -7.65 -9.55 -3.00
C ALA A 93 -7.70 -11.05 -3.39
N ALA A 94 -8.90 -11.68 -3.35
CA ALA A 94 -9.13 -13.08 -3.73
C ALA A 94 -8.25 -14.08 -2.94
N MET A 95 -7.96 -13.78 -1.68
CA MET A 95 -7.19 -14.67 -0.81
C MET A 95 -8.07 -15.74 -0.17
N ALA A 96 -7.49 -16.91 0.08
CA ALA A 96 -8.12 -17.93 0.92
C ALA A 96 -8.26 -17.43 2.36
N GLU A 97 -9.29 -17.91 3.06
CA GLU A 97 -9.63 -17.49 4.43
C GLU A 97 -8.45 -17.60 5.41
N ASN A 98 -7.73 -18.73 5.38
CA ASN A 98 -6.56 -18.96 6.21
C ASN A 98 -5.43 -17.96 5.93
N GLY A 99 -5.12 -17.70 4.66
CA GLY A 99 -4.11 -16.72 4.27
C GLY A 99 -4.53 -15.29 4.63
N ALA A 100 -5.82 -14.98 4.57
CA ALA A 100 -6.36 -13.70 5.02
C ALA A 100 -6.25 -13.53 6.54
N ASP A 101 -6.47 -14.58 7.32
CA ASP A 101 -6.31 -14.57 8.78
C ASP A 101 -4.85 -14.32 9.19
N GLU A 102 -3.92 -15.06 8.58
CA GLU A 102 -2.49 -14.92 8.79
C GLU A 102 -2.02 -13.51 8.40
N LEU A 103 -2.39 -13.03 7.22
CA LEU A 103 -1.90 -11.74 6.73
C LEU A 103 -2.52 -10.56 7.49
N ALA A 104 -3.80 -10.62 7.81
CA ALA A 104 -4.44 -9.64 8.69
C ALA A 104 -3.83 -9.61 10.09
N ALA A 105 -3.02 -10.62 10.47
CA ALA A 105 -2.28 -10.65 11.72
C ALA A 105 -1.30 -9.52 11.92
N PHE A 106 -0.64 -9.10 10.84
CA PHE A 106 0.49 -8.18 10.91
C PHE A 106 0.54 -7.16 9.78
N ALA A 107 -0.11 -7.42 8.63
CA ALA A 107 -0.01 -6.53 7.48
C ALA A 107 -0.74 -5.20 7.72
N ILE A 108 -0.06 -4.11 7.37
CA ILE A 108 -0.58 -2.74 7.40
C ILE A 108 -1.12 -2.34 6.03
N GLY A 109 -0.51 -2.84 4.96
CA GLY A 109 -0.92 -2.66 3.58
C GLY A 109 -0.52 -3.88 2.76
N ILE A 110 -1.23 -4.10 1.67
CA ILE A 110 -0.84 -5.02 0.61
C ILE A 110 -1.20 -4.44 -0.76
N ALA A 111 -0.45 -4.86 -1.77
CA ALA A 111 -0.78 -4.60 -3.16
C ALA A 111 -1.18 -5.90 -3.88
N ARG A 112 -2.10 -5.76 -4.84
CA ARG A 112 -2.47 -6.76 -5.84
C ARG A 112 -2.63 -6.05 -7.20
N PRO A 113 -2.73 -6.75 -8.33
CA PRO A 113 -2.97 -6.14 -9.63
C PRO A 113 -4.16 -5.17 -9.59
N GLY A 114 -3.86 -3.91 -9.92
CA GLY A 114 -4.80 -2.80 -9.96
C GLY A 114 -5.38 -2.37 -8.61
N ARG A 115 -4.83 -2.79 -7.47
CA ARG A 115 -5.40 -2.39 -6.18
C ARG A 115 -4.41 -2.43 -5.01
N VAL A 116 -4.67 -1.55 -4.05
CA VAL A 116 -4.03 -1.54 -2.74
C VAL A 116 -5.11 -1.75 -1.68
N LEU A 117 -4.82 -2.56 -0.67
CA LEU A 117 -5.65 -2.71 0.52
C LEU A 117 -4.84 -2.22 1.72
N LEU A 118 -5.38 -1.28 2.49
CA LEU A 118 -4.73 -0.67 3.64
C LEU A 118 -5.55 -0.91 4.92
N ASN A 119 -4.86 -1.39 5.94
CA ASN A 119 -5.37 -1.50 7.30
C ASN A 119 -5.16 -0.17 8.04
N GLY A 120 -6.16 0.71 7.95
CA GLY A 120 -6.10 2.05 8.53
C GLY A 120 -5.97 2.09 10.05
N ARG A 121 -6.26 0.99 10.76
CA ARG A 121 -6.03 0.87 12.22
C ARG A 121 -4.55 0.75 12.56
N LEU A 122 -3.80 -0.04 11.80
CA LEU A 122 -2.39 -0.35 12.09
C LEU A 122 -1.42 0.68 11.50
N ALA A 123 -1.89 1.52 10.57
CA ALA A 123 -1.09 2.57 10.01
C ALA A 123 -0.66 3.60 11.07
N GLY A 124 0.65 3.86 11.15
CA GLY A 124 1.18 5.03 11.84
C GLY A 124 0.64 6.34 11.26
N GLY A 125 0.92 7.46 11.92
CA GLY A 125 0.50 8.80 11.44
C GLY A 125 1.51 9.45 10.50
N GLY A 126 1.03 10.46 9.75
CA GLY A 126 1.90 11.41 9.05
C GLY A 126 2.77 10.77 7.95
N ARG A 127 4.09 10.88 8.10
CA ARG A 127 5.07 10.48 7.07
C ARG A 127 5.05 8.98 6.78
N GLU A 128 4.86 8.16 7.80
CA GLU A 128 4.87 6.69 7.65
C GLU A 128 3.66 6.20 6.85
N TRP A 129 2.50 6.82 7.05
CA TRP A 129 1.31 6.53 6.24
C TRP A 129 1.53 6.87 4.77
N LEU A 130 2.13 8.02 4.48
CA LEU A 130 2.44 8.44 3.11
C LEU A 130 3.47 7.52 2.46
N ARG A 131 4.48 7.05 3.23
CA ARG A 131 5.47 6.06 2.79
C ARG A 131 4.79 4.77 2.36
N LEU A 132 3.94 4.21 3.23
CA LEU A 132 3.22 2.98 2.98
C LEU A 132 2.34 3.08 1.74
N ILE A 133 1.54 4.15 1.60
CA ILE A 133 0.71 4.33 0.40
C ILE A 133 1.56 4.34 -0.87
N ALA A 134 2.68 5.06 -0.87
CA ALA A 134 3.56 5.14 -2.03
C ALA A 134 4.23 3.79 -2.34
N HIS A 135 4.66 3.06 -1.30
CA HIS A 135 5.24 1.73 -1.39
C HIS A 135 4.25 0.75 -2.04
N GLU A 136 3.02 0.65 -1.52
CA GLU A 136 2.03 -0.28 -2.05
C GLU A 136 1.59 0.09 -3.48
N LEU A 137 1.48 1.38 -3.80
CA LEU A 137 1.18 1.82 -5.17
C LEU A 137 2.33 1.52 -6.14
N ALA A 138 3.58 1.52 -5.68
CA ALA A 138 4.71 1.13 -6.51
C ALA A 138 4.62 -0.36 -6.90
N HIS A 139 4.18 -1.24 -5.97
CA HIS A 139 3.91 -2.64 -6.31
C HIS A 139 2.78 -2.78 -7.35
N VAL A 140 1.71 -1.98 -7.28
CA VAL A 140 0.67 -1.99 -8.32
C VAL A 140 1.26 -1.69 -9.70
N ALA A 141 2.13 -0.68 -9.80
CA ALA A 141 2.81 -0.37 -11.06
C ALA A 141 3.78 -1.48 -11.49
N GLN A 142 4.49 -2.12 -10.55
CA GLN A 142 5.34 -3.28 -10.85
C GLN A 142 4.54 -4.43 -11.46
N PHE A 143 3.36 -4.75 -10.90
CA PHE A 143 2.51 -5.81 -11.46
C PHE A 143 2.07 -5.49 -12.89
N GLU A 144 1.72 -4.24 -13.16
CA GLU A 144 1.34 -3.81 -14.50
C GLU A 144 2.51 -3.97 -15.49
N LEU A 145 3.68 -3.40 -15.14
CA LEU A 145 4.87 -3.44 -15.99
C LEU A 145 5.38 -4.87 -16.22
N ALA A 146 5.21 -5.75 -15.23
CA ALA A 146 5.57 -7.14 -15.34
C ALA A 146 4.51 -7.98 -16.07
N GLY A 147 3.27 -7.51 -16.20
CA GLY A 147 2.14 -8.28 -16.74
C GLY A 147 1.55 -9.30 -15.79
N GLY A 148 1.69 -9.10 -14.47
CA GLY A 148 1.11 -9.96 -13.44
C GLY A 148 1.93 -10.04 -12.14
N GLU A 149 1.44 -10.82 -11.19
CA GLU A 149 2.11 -11.06 -9.90
C GLU A 149 3.32 -12.00 -10.02
N GLY A 150 4.30 -11.82 -9.13
CA GLY A 150 5.33 -12.82 -8.85
C GLY A 150 6.41 -13.00 -9.90
N ARG A 151 6.65 -11.98 -10.71
CA ARG A 151 7.63 -12.04 -11.80
C ARG A 151 9.01 -11.47 -11.45
N ALA A 152 9.13 -10.82 -10.29
CA ALA A 152 10.38 -10.24 -9.81
C ALA A 152 10.84 -10.96 -8.54
N GLU A 153 12.17 -11.06 -8.39
CA GLU A 153 12.79 -11.47 -7.13
C GLU A 153 12.37 -10.53 -6.00
N GLN A 154 12.11 -11.09 -4.82
CA GLN A 154 11.56 -10.34 -3.68
C GLN A 154 12.41 -9.11 -3.32
N TRP A 155 13.74 -9.26 -3.29
CA TRP A 155 14.64 -8.16 -2.95
C TRP A 155 14.52 -6.97 -3.91
N LEU A 156 14.27 -7.24 -5.19
CA LEU A 156 14.12 -6.21 -6.21
C LEU A 156 12.73 -5.55 -6.12
N ALA A 157 11.69 -6.35 -5.93
CA ALA A 157 10.31 -5.86 -5.81
C ALA A 157 10.18 -4.91 -4.61
N GLU A 158 10.57 -5.37 -3.42
CA GLU A 158 10.51 -4.62 -2.16
C GLU A 158 11.48 -3.42 -2.18
N GLY A 159 12.71 -3.64 -2.64
CA GLY A 159 13.74 -2.59 -2.69
C GLY A 159 13.35 -1.42 -3.60
N MET A 160 12.76 -1.72 -4.76
CA MET A 160 12.27 -0.70 -5.68
C MET A 160 11.04 0.02 -5.11
N ALA A 161 10.09 -0.71 -4.53
CA ALA A 161 8.90 -0.11 -3.90
C ALA A 161 9.30 0.87 -2.78
N GLU A 162 10.27 0.49 -1.95
CA GLU A 162 10.80 1.34 -0.89
C GLU A 162 11.55 2.56 -1.42
N HIS A 163 12.37 2.38 -2.45
CA HIS A 163 13.08 3.49 -3.09
C HIS A 163 12.10 4.53 -3.65
N VAL A 164 11.06 4.09 -4.37
CA VAL A 164 10.00 4.96 -4.90
C VAL A 164 9.26 5.66 -3.77
N ALA A 165 8.95 4.96 -2.68
CA ALA A 165 8.29 5.57 -1.53
C ALA A 165 9.10 6.74 -0.95
N PHE A 166 10.42 6.58 -0.83
CA PHE A 166 11.29 7.67 -0.37
C PHE A 166 11.35 8.85 -1.34
N GLN A 167 11.42 8.60 -2.65
CA GLN A 167 11.35 9.67 -3.65
C GLN A 167 10.05 10.47 -3.54
N VAL A 168 8.92 9.80 -3.37
CA VAL A 168 7.62 10.47 -3.17
C VAL A 168 7.64 11.34 -1.92
N LEU A 169 8.16 10.82 -0.80
CA LEU A 169 8.24 11.58 0.45
C LEU A 169 9.14 12.83 0.34
N GLU A 170 10.25 12.72 -0.38
CA GLU A 170 11.15 13.86 -0.63
C GLU A 170 10.43 14.96 -1.41
N ARG A 171 9.74 14.61 -2.50
CA ARG A 171 8.97 15.55 -3.34
C ARG A 171 7.83 16.20 -2.57
N LEU A 172 7.09 15.44 -1.76
CA LEU A 172 6.06 15.98 -0.87
C LEU A 172 6.64 16.97 0.14
N SER A 173 7.83 16.68 0.69
CA SER A 173 8.52 17.55 1.64
C SER A 173 8.99 18.85 0.99
N VAL A 174 9.49 18.79 -0.24
CA VAL A 174 9.85 19.98 -1.04
C VAL A 174 8.62 20.86 -1.26
N ARG A 175 7.52 20.29 -1.77
CA ARG A 175 6.25 21.02 -2.01
C ARG A 175 5.72 21.68 -0.73
N ALA A 176 5.80 20.98 0.41
CA ALA A 176 5.36 21.51 1.70
C ALA A 176 6.24 22.67 2.23
N ARG A 177 7.52 22.73 1.86
CA ARG A 177 8.39 23.89 2.16
C ARG A 177 8.06 25.07 1.26
N SER A 178 7.90 24.85 -0.05
CA SER A 178 7.57 25.92 -1.01
C SER A 178 6.27 26.66 -0.69
N ARG A 179 5.26 25.95 -0.15
CA ARG A 179 3.98 26.56 0.28
C ARG A 179 4.05 27.41 1.54
N ARG A 180 5.12 27.31 2.34
CA ARG A 180 5.28 28.09 3.59
C ARG A 180 6.02 29.40 3.36
N THR A 181 6.68 29.55 2.20
CA THR A 181 7.44 30.73 1.82
C THR A 181 6.67 31.68 0.91
N THR A 182 5.46 31.30 0.53
CA THR A 182 4.48 32.08 -0.27
C THR A 182 3.32 32.48 0.61
#